data_AF-A0A928Q856-F1
#
_entry.id   AF-A0A928Q856-F1
#
_cell.length_a   1.000
_cell.length_b   1.000
_cell.length_c   1.000
_cell.angle_alpha   90.00
_cell.angle_beta   90.00
_cell.angle_gamma   90.00
#
_symmetry.space_group_name_H-M   'P 1'
#
loop_
_entity.id
_entity.type
_entity.pdbx_description
1 polymer ?
#
loop_
_entity_poly.entity_id
_entity_poly.type
_entity_poly.pdbx_seq_one_letter_code
_entity_poly.pdbx_strand_id
1 'polypeptide(L)' 'MKNKYAAVILPALFFAVQHSFIPVLFDAKYIIYRFLSFLPLTLILCWYYYKKRNSLPTMIGHGIIDVATVMQIFAT' A
#
# COMPACT_ATOMS: atom_id res chain seq x y z
N MET A 1 9.13 18.54 0.10
CA MET A 1 10.09 18.06 1.12
C MET A 1 11.50 18.20 0.57
N LYS A 2 12.43 18.80 1.32
CA LYS A 2 13.84 18.98 0.87
C LYS A 2 14.66 17.68 0.90
N ASN A 3 14.32 16.75 1.79
CA ASN A 3 15.02 15.46 1.89
C ASN A 3 14.34 14.39 1.01
N LYS A 4 15.09 13.90 0.02
CA LYS A 4 14.65 12.87 -0.94
C LYS A 4 14.22 11.55 -0.28
N TYR A 5 14.88 11.16 0.81
CA TYR A 5 14.56 9.91 1.51
C TYR A 5 13.27 10.07 2.31
N ALA A 6 13.11 11.21 3.01
CA ALA A 6 11.90 11.50 3.74
C ALA A 6 10.67 11.59 2.83
N ALA A 7 10.84 12.06 1.59
CA ALA A 7 9.77 12.13 0.58
C ALA A 7 9.23 10.77 0.12
N VAL A 8 9.94 9.68 0.43
CA VAL A 8 9.54 8.30 0.08
C VAL A 8 9.19 7.51 1.33
N ILE A 9 10.06 7.52 2.34
CA ILE A 9 9.93 6.68 3.54
C ILE A 9 8.72 7.12 4.37
N LEU A 10 8.54 8.43 4.59
CA LEU A 10 7.45 8.92 5.43
C LEU A 10 6.07 8.55 4.88
N PRO A 11 5.73 8.85 3.60
CA PRO A 11 4.44 8.43 3.06
C PRO A 11 4.29 6.91 2.99
N ALA A 12 5.35 6.15 2.69
CA ALA A 12 5.29 4.70 2.66
C ALA A 12 4.92 4.10 4.03
N LEU A 13 5.50 4.62 5.12
CA LEU A 13 5.18 4.18 6.48
C LEU A 13 3.70 4.44 6.81
N PHE A 14 3.20 5.65 6.59
CA PHE A 14 1.79 5.97 6.85
C PHE A 14 0.84 5.16 5.97
N PHE A 15 1.18 4.92 4.71
CA PHE A 15 0.42 4.09 3.79
C PHE A 15 0.33 2.64 4.33
N ALA A 16 1.47 2.05 4.70
CA ALA A 16 1.51 0.69 5.24
C ALA A 16 0.74 0.56 6.55
N VAL A 17 0.85 1.56 7.45
CA VAL A 17 0.05 1.62 8.68
C VAL A 17 -1.44 1.61 8.35
N GLN A 18 -1.91 2.47 7.45
CA GLN A 18 -3.33 2.52 7.06
C GLN A 18 -3.86 1.15 6.58
N HIS A 19 -3.07 0.43 5.79
CA HIS A 19 -3.47 -0.88 5.27
C HIS A 19 -3.39 -2.00 6.29
N SER A 20 -2.77 -1.76 7.45
CA SER A 20 -2.68 -2.76 8.50
C SER A 20 -3.97 -2.95 9.29
N PHE A 21 -4.91 -2.00 9.19
CA PHE A 21 -6.17 -1.98 9.92
C PHE A 21 -7.41 -2.32 9.06
N ILE A 22 -7.28 -2.93 7.87
CA ILE A 22 -8.42 -3.17 6.95
C ILE A 22 -8.58 -4.65 6.55
N PRO A 23 -9.40 -5.48 7.19
CA PRO A 23 -10.45 -5.11 8.13
C PRO A 23 -9.90 -4.73 9.50
N VAL A 24 -10.65 -3.92 10.23
CA VAL A 24 -10.27 -3.52 11.59
C VAL A 24 -10.37 -4.74 12.49
N LEU A 25 -9.23 -5.38 12.74
CA LEU A 25 -9.06 -6.47 13.69
C LEU A 25 -8.12 -5.98 14.79
N PHE A 26 -8.59 -5.98 16.04
CA PHE A 26 -7.79 -5.57 17.21
C PHE A 26 -6.83 -6.69 17.66
N ASP A 27 -6.07 -7.26 16.72
CA ASP A 27 -5.02 -8.24 16.96
C ASP A 27 -3.67 -7.66 16.55
N ALA A 28 -2.82 -7.40 17.55
CA ALA A 28 -1.50 -6.82 17.34
C ALA A 28 -0.59 -7.69 16.46
N LYS A 29 -0.69 -9.02 16.54
CA LYS A 29 0.13 -9.93 15.70
C LYS A 29 -0.28 -9.80 14.25
N TYR A 30 -1.59 -9.76 13.99
CA TYR A 30 -2.13 -9.57 12.66
C TYR A 30 -1.75 -8.21 12.07
N ILE A 31 -1.88 -7.14 12.85
CA ILE A 31 -1.54 -5.76 12.44
C ILE A 31 -0.05 -5.67 12.08
N ILE A 32 0.85 -6.20 12.93
CA ILE A 32 2.29 -6.17 12.67
C ILE A 32 2.64 -7.00 11.42
N TYR A 33 2.06 -8.18 11.28
CA TYR A 33 2.24 -9.01 10.09
C TYR A 33 1.85 -8.23 8.83
N ARG A 34 0.65 -7.64 8.80
CA ARG A 34 0.21 -6.84 7.65
C ARG A 34 1.09 -5.64 7.38
N PHE A 35 1.49 -4.91 8.41
CA PHE A 35 2.38 -3.76 8.27
C PHE A 35 3.68 -4.15 7.56
N LEU A 36 4.34 -5.21 8.04
CA LEU A 36 5.58 -5.71 7.46
C LEU A 36 5.37 -6.26 6.04
N SER A 37 4.24 -6.91 5.75
CA SER A 37 3.93 -7.40 4.42
C SER A 37 3.66 -6.29 3.40
N PHE A 38 3.02 -5.19 3.82
CA PHE A 38 2.72 -4.04 2.95
C PHE A 38 3.89 -3.06 2.78
N LEU A 39 4.83 -3.04 3.71
CA LEU A 39 5.92 -2.07 3.73
C LEU A 39 6.81 -2.09 2.45
N PRO A 40 7.24 -3.26 1.91
CA PRO A 40 8.04 -3.29 0.68
C PRO A 40 7.28 -2.70 -0.52
N LEU A 41 6.01 -3.04 -0.68
CA LEU A 41 5.19 -2.57 -1.80
C LEU A 41 4.98 -1.06 -1.72
N THR A 42 4.63 -0.53 -0.55
CA THR A 42 4.42 0.91 -0.36
C THR A 42 5.70 1.71 -0.59
N LEU A 43 6.86 1.20 -0.17
CA LEU A 43 8.16 1.82 -0.48
C LEU A 43 8.43 1.88 -2.00
N ILE A 44 8.18 0.79 -2.72
CA ILE A 44 8.36 0.74 -4.18
C ILE A 44 7.41 1.73 -4.87
N LEU A 45 6.14 1.78 -4.47
CA LEU A 45 5.14 2.68 -5.06
C LEU A 45 5.48 4.15 -4.78
N CYS A 46 5.83 4.49 -3.54
CA CYS A 46 6.24 5.86 -3.20
C CYS A 46 7.52 6.27 -3.91
N TRP A 47 8.50 5.36 -4.07
CA TRP A 47 9.71 5.62 -4.85
C TRP A 47 9.39 5.82 -6.34
N TYR A 48 8.57 4.95 -6.92
CA TYR A 48 8.14 5.04 -8.31
C TYR A 48 7.42 6.36 -8.57
N TYR A 49 6.47 6.72 -7.70
CA TYR A 49 5.75 7.99 -7.79
C TYR A 49 6.69 9.19 -7.63
N TYR A 50 7.65 9.13 -6.71
CA TYR A 50 8.65 10.19 -6.56
C TYR A 50 9.46 10.40 -7.86
N LYS A 51 9.83 9.31 -8.55
CA LYS A 51 10.61 9.35 -9.80
C LYS A 51 9.79 9.77 -11.02
N LYS A 52 8.57 9.25 -11.17
CA LYS A 52 7.75 9.43 -12.37
C LYS A 52 6.73 10.55 -12.25
N ARG A 53 6.37 10.95 -11.03
CA ARG A 53 5.31 11.92 -10.72
C ARG A 53 3.97 11.60 -11.37
N ASN A 54 3.74 10.33 -11.68
CA ASN A 54 2.55 9.83 -12.33
C ASN A 54 1.94 8.73 -11.46
N SER A 55 0.75 9.01 -10.91
CA SER A 55 -0.02 8.07 -10.09
C SER A 55 -0.88 7.12 -10.92
N LEU A 56 -1.08 7.40 -12.22
CA LEU A 56 -1.98 6.63 -13.07
C LEU A 56 -1.66 5.12 -13.10
N PRO A 57 -0.39 4.68 -13.23
CA PRO A 57 -0.07 3.26 -13.20
C PRO A 57 -0.45 2.58 -11.88
N THR A 58 -0.23 3.29 -10.76
CA THR A 58 -0.59 2.79 -9.42
C THR A 58 -2.10 2.71 -9.25
N MET A 59 -2.84 3.69 -9.73
CA MET A 59 -4.31 3.69 -9.68
C MET A 59 -4.91 2.56 -10.52
N ILE A 60 -4.41 2.35 -11.74
CA ILE A 60 -4.86 1.26 -12.60
C ILE A 60 -4.55 -0.09 -11.95
N GLY A 61 -3.32 -0.28 -11.46
CA GLY A 61 -2.92 -1.51 -10.78
C GLY A 61 -3.79 -1.82 -9.56
N HIS A 62 -4.11 -0.80 -8.76
CA HIS A 62 -5.01 -0.95 -7.62
C HIS A 62 -6.42 -1.36 -8.04
N GLY A 63 -7.00 -0.68 -9.04
CA GLY A 63 -8.34 -1.02 -9.55
C GLY A 63 -8.42 -2.43 -10.13
N ILE A 64 -7.37 -2.92 -10.79
CA ILE A 64 -7.30 -4.31 -11.27
C ILE A 64 -7.35 -5.29 -10.09
N ILE A 65 -6.59 -5.04 -9.03
CA ILE A 65 -6.57 -5.89 -7.83
C ILE A 65 -7.94 -5.89 -7.15
N ASP A 66 -8.61 -4.74 -7.07
CA ASP A 66 -9.95 -4.64 -6.48
C ASP A 66 -10.98 -5.45 -7.27
N VAL A 67 -11.01 -5.30 -8.60
CA VAL A 67 -11.90 -6.09 -9.48
C VAL A 67 -11.61 -7.58 -9.35
N ALA A 68 -10.33 -7.98 -9.34
CA ALA A 68 -9.94 -9.37 -9.16
C ALA A 68 -10.42 -9.93 -7.82
N THR A 69 -10.30 -9.14 -6.74
CA THR A 69 -10.76 -9.52 -5.41
C THR A 69 -12.28 -9.70 -5.38
N VAL A 70 -13.03 -8.78 -5.99
CA VAL A 70 -14.49 -8.89 -6.12
C VAL A 70 -14.89 -10.15 -6.88
N MET A 71 -14.25 -10.42 -8.02
CA MET A 71 -14.52 -11.63 -8.81
C MET A 71 -14.22 -12.92 -8.03
N GLN A 72 -13.14 -12.94 -7.24
CA GLN A 72 -12.80 -14.08 -6.39
C GLN A 72 -13.85 -14.33 -5.31
N ILE A 73 -14.38 -13.26 -4.70
CA ILE A 73 -15.46 -13.35 -3.71
C ILE A 73 -16.73 -13.94 -4.36
N PHE A 74 -17.09 -13.53 -5.59
CA PHE A 74 -18.25 -14.09 -6.30
C PHE A 74 -18.06 -15.54 -6.76
N ALA A 75 -16.83 -15.99 -6.94
CA ALA A 75 -16.50 -17.35 -7.37
C ALA A 75 -16.43 -18.37 -6.21
N THR A 76 -16.51 -17.91 -4.96
CA THR A 76 -16.50 -18.74 -3.74
C THR A 76 -17.91 -18.84 -3.17
#